data_AF-A0A1L9QK60-F1
#
_entry.id   AF-A0A1L9QK60-F1
#
_cell.length_a   1.000
_cell.length_b   1.000
_cell.length_c   1.000
_cell.angle_alpha   90.00
_cell.angle_beta   90.00
_cell.angle_gamma   90.00
#
_symmetry.space_group_name_H-M   'P 1'
#
loop_
_entity.id
_entity.type
_entity.pdbx_description
1 polymer ?
#
loop_
_entity_poly.entity_id
_entity_poly.type
_entity_poly.pdbx_seq_one_letter_code
_entity_poly.pdbx_strand_id
1 'polypeptide(L)'
;MKNQQQRFDYVKIGIASPDRIRQWGERTLPNGSVVGEVTKPETINYRTLKPEMDGLFCERIFGPAKDWECHCGKYKRVRHRGIVCERCGVEVTESRVRRHRMGHIQLAAPVAHVWYLKGIPSYMAILLDMPLRDVEQIVYFNAYVVLDPGNTPEVAKTNEEIPSLSYKQLLNEDQWMDIEDQLYSEDSELIGVEVGIGAEAIERLLADLELETVAEQLREDILNSKGQKRAKLIKRLRVIDNFIATGSKPEWMILSMLPVIPPDLRPMVQLDGGRFATSDLNDLYRRVINRNNRLARLQEILAPEIIVRNEKRMLQEAVDALIDNGRRGRTVVGANNRPLKSLSDIIEGKQGRFRQNLLGKRVDYSGRSVIVVGPKLQIYQCGLPKEMAIELFQPFVIHRLIRQGLVNNIKAAKKLIQRNDPSVWDVLEEVIEGHPVLLNRAPTLHRLGIQAFEPMLVEGRAIQLHPLVCPAFNADFDGDQMAVHVPLSLESQSEARLLMLASNNVMSPATGRPIITPSQDMVLGCYYLTAENPWAQKGGDRFFASLEDAIRAYDQAQVDLHAYIWVRYDGEVESPEKDDEIVSEEKLEDGTVNRIYRYRRVRETAEGEQICQYIRTTPGRIIFNKTIHDSILTA
;
A
#
# COMPACT_ATOMS: atom_id res chain seq x y z
N MET A 1 29.37 0.23 -8.97
CA MET A 1 29.30 0.60 -7.54
C MET A 1 28.39 -0.42 -6.88
N LYS A 2 28.92 -1.16 -5.89
CA LYS A 2 28.14 -2.11 -5.10
C LYS A 2 26.94 -1.36 -4.52
N ASN A 3 25.72 -1.87 -4.74
CA ASN A 3 24.55 -1.48 -3.96
C ASN A 3 24.78 -1.92 -2.51
N GLN A 4 25.61 -1.21 -1.76
CA GLN A 4 25.47 -1.19 -0.31
C GLN A 4 24.12 -0.54 -0.07
N GLN A 5 23.10 -1.36 0.24
CA GLN A 5 21.90 -0.86 0.86
C GLN A 5 22.37 -0.05 2.07
N GLN A 6 22.30 1.28 1.98
CA GLN A 6 22.48 2.13 3.14
C GLN A 6 21.34 1.77 4.08
N ARG A 7 21.65 0.89 5.05
CA ARG A 7 20.72 0.50 6.09
C ARG A 7 20.67 1.70 7.03
N PHE A 8 19.49 2.30 7.13
CA PHE A 8 19.22 3.40 8.05
C PHE A 8 18.25 2.88 9.11
N ASP A 9 18.51 3.23 10.37
CA ASP A 9 17.65 2.83 11.49
C ASP A 9 16.50 3.83 11.73
N TYR A 10 16.70 5.08 11.31
CA TYR A 10 15.76 6.17 11.55
C TYR A 10 15.51 6.99 10.27
N VAL A 11 14.27 7.45 10.12
CA VAL A 11 13.87 8.41 9.09
C VAL A 11 13.41 9.68 9.78
N LYS A 12 14.05 10.81 9.46
CA LYS A 12 13.68 12.13 9.96
C LYS A 12 13.00 12.94 8.85
N ILE A 13 11.91 13.62 9.20
CA ILE A 13 11.26 14.64 8.35
C ILE A 13 11.48 16.02 8.97
N GLY A 14 11.61 17.04 8.13
CA GLY A 14 11.76 18.42 8.56
C GLY A 14 11.44 19.39 7.43
N ILE A 15 11.29 20.66 7.77
CA ILE A 15 11.05 21.72 6.79
C ILE A 15 12.32 21.91 5.93
N ALA A 16 12.14 22.07 4.62
CA ALA A 16 13.24 22.31 3.70
C ALA A 16 13.52 23.81 3.61
N SER A 17 14.72 24.23 3.99
CA SER A 17 15.17 25.60 3.77
C SER A 17 15.38 25.89 2.28
N PRO A 18 15.34 27.16 1.85
CA PRO A 18 15.66 27.54 0.46
C PRO A 18 17.02 27.03 -0.01
N ASP A 19 18.04 27.11 0.86
CA ASP A 19 19.38 26.60 0.56
C ASP A 19 19.40 25.08 0.41
N ARG A 20 18.57 24.36 1.17
CA ARG A 20 18.47 22.91 1.05
C ARG A 20 17.79 22.51 -0.27
N ILE A 21 16.78 23.26 -0.69
CA ILE A 21 16.15 23.09 -2.02
C ILE A 21 17.17 23.37 -3.11
N ARG A 22 17.99 24.42 -2.94
CA ARG A 22 19.13 24.73 -3.82
C ARG A 22 20.08 23.54 -3.91
N GLN A 23 20.52 22.98 -2.79
CA GLN A 23 21.42 21.83 -2.75
C GLN A 23 20.88 20.58 -3.44
N TRP A 24 19.55 20.38 -3.45
CA TRP A 24 18.94 19.26 -4.16
C TRP A 24 18.86 19.47 -5.66
N GLY A 25 18.59 20.70 -6.09
CA GLY A 25 18.40 21.06 -7.49
C GLY A 25 19.70 21.43 -8.21
N GLU A 26 20.65 22.05 -7.52
CA GLU A 26 21.93 22.47 -8.07
C GLU A 26 22.95 21.34 -8.07
N ARG A 27 23.71 21.31 -9.16
CA ARG A 27 24.85 20.43 -9.29
C ARG A 27 25.97 21.14 -10.04
N THR A 28 27.17 20.99 -9.52
CA THR A 28 28.40 21.32 -10.24
C THR A 28 28.75 20.17 -11.17
N LEU A 29 28.77 20.46 -12.47
CA LEU A 29 29.26 19.53 -13.47
C LEU A 29 30.80 19.43 -13.41
N PRO A 30 31.42 18.35 -13.94
CA PRO A 30 32.88 18.19 -13.98
C PRO A 30 33.67 19.33 -14.64
N ASN A 31 33.02 20.15 -15.45
CA ASN A 31 33.58 21.34 -16.09
C ASN A 31 33.50 22.62 -15.22
N GLY A 32 32.97 22.53 -13.99
CA GLY A 32 32.79 23.66 -13.07
C GLY A 32 31.49 24.44 -13.24
N SER A 33 30.64 24.15 -14.24
CA SER A 33 29.37 24.87 -14.42
C SER A 33 28.30 24.37 -13.44
N VAL A 34 27.62 25.29 -12.75
CA VAL A 34 26.43 25.01 -11.93
C VAL A 34 25.21 24.87 -12.85
N VAL A 35 24.46 23.78 -12.69
CA VAL A 35 23.21 23.50 -13.40
C VAL A 35 22.14 23.07 -12.41
N GLY A 36 20.87 23.38 -12.67
CA GLY A 36 19.79 23.00 -11.75
C GLY A 36 18.49 23.77 -11.93
N GLU A 37 18.60 25.01 -12.39
CA GLU A 37 17.47 25.91 -12.55
C GLU A 37 16.70 25.63 -13.84
N VAL A 38 15.38 25.51 -13.73
CA VAL A 38 14.46 25.39 -14.87
C VAL A 38 13.86 26.76 -15.18
N THR A 39 14.34 27.39 -16.25
CA THR A 39 13.89 28.74 -16.65
C THR A 39 12.75 28.69 -17.67
N LYS A 40 12.72 27.67 -18.52
CA LYS A 40 11.84 27.60 -19.68
C LYS A 40 10.63 26.69 -19.43
N PRO A 41 9.40 27.11 -19.83
CA PRO A 41 8.19 26.31 -19.70
C PRO A 41 8.09 25.17 -20.73
N GLU A 42 8.92 25.18 -21.77
CA GLU A 42 8.91 24.20 -22.83
C GLU A 42 9.30 22.80 -22.33
N THR A 43 8.82 21.77 -23.05
CA THR A 43 9.01 20.37 -22.68
C THR A 43 9.89 19.65 -23.69
N ILE A 44 9.32 19.29 -24.84
CA ILE A 44 10.01 18.64 -25.94
C ILE A 44 9.73 19.38 -27.25
N ASN A 45 10.65 19.25 -28.19
CA ASN A 45 10.46 19.73 -29.53
C ASN A 45 9.50 18.80 -30.29
N TYR A 46 8.41 19.34 -30.85
CA TYR A 46 7.40 18.53 -31.53
C TYR A 46 7.90 17.83 -32.81
N ARG A 47 8.97 18.32 -33.46
CA ARG A 47 9.53 17.69 -34.68
C ARG A 47 10.57 16.65 -34.37
N THR A 48 11.52 16.98 -33.49
CA THR A 48 12.69 16.10 -33.21
C THR A 48 12.46 15.17 -32.03
N LEU A 49 11.40 15.39 -31.25
CA LEU A 49 11.09 14.69 -30.00
C LEU A 49 12.18 14.80 -28.93
N LYS A 50 13.16 15.66 -29.16
CA LYS A 50 14.23 15.91 -28.19
C LYS A 50 13.76 16.91 -27.12
N PRO A 51 14.19 16.74 -25.86
CA PRO A 51 13.93 17.72 -24.82
C PRO A 51 14.49 19.09 -25.16
N GLU A 52 13.74 20.14 -24.89
CA GLU A 52 14.23 21.52 -25.04
C GLU A 52 15.26 21.85 -23.95
N MET A 53 16.24 22.68 -24.29
CA MET A 53 17.24 23.14 -23.33
C MET A 53 16.61 24.11 -22.32
N ASP A 54 16.99 23.97 -21.06
CA ASP A 54 16.47 24.71 -19.89
C ASP A 54 14.98 24.54 -19.61
N GLY A 55 14.31 23.66 -20.37
CA GLY A 55 12.93 23.28 -20.18
C GLY A 55 12.72 22.22 -19.10
N LEU A 56 11.46 21.84 -18.91
CA LEU A 56 11.04 20.85 -17.91
C LEU A 56 11.63 19.45 -18.11
N PHE A 57 12.17 19.12 -19.29
CA PHE A 57 12.78 17.82 -19.59
C PHE A 57 14.27 17.92 -19.93
N CYS A 58 14.89 19.09 -19.68
CA CYS A 58 16.25 19.41 -20.09
C CYS A 58 17.26 18.32 -19.70
N GLU A 59 18.02 17.85 -20.69
CA GLU A 59 19.05 16.83 -20.47
C GLU A 59 20.26 17.33 -19.69
N ARG A 60 20.54 18.64 -19.73
CA ARG A 60 21.62 19.26 -18.96
C ARG A 60 21.35 19.22 -17.45
N ILE A 61 20.11 19.46 -17.06
CA ILE A 61 19.66 19.49 -15.65
C ILE A 61 19.44 18.06 -15.14
N PHE A 62 18.55 17.30 -15.80
CA PHE A 62 18.09 16.01 -15.29
C PHE A 62 18.95 14.83 -15.74
N GLY A 63 19.80 14.99 -16.74
CA GLY A 63 20.63 13.93 -17.33
C GLY A 63 20.15 13.45 -18.70
N PRO A 64 20.93 12.58 -19.37
CA PRO A 64 20.71 12.21 -20.77
C PRO A 64 19.46 11.35 -20.97
N ALA A 65 18.73 11.56 -22.07
CA ALA A 65 17.51 10.81 -22.39
C ALA A 65 17.79 9.34 -22.77
N LYS A 66 18.97 9.06 -23.33
CA LYS A 66 19.44 7.72 -23.71
C LYS A 66 20.74 7.41 -22.99
N ASP A 67 20.97 6.12 -22.72
CA ASP A 67 22.18 5.68 -22.03
C ASP A 67 23.43 6.03 -22.83
N TRP A 68 24.38 6.72 -22.18
CA TRP A 68 25.68 7.06 -22.75
C TRP A 68 25.62 7.88 -24.05
N GLU A 69 24.56 8.67 -24.24
CA GLU A 69 24.39 9.55 -25.39
C GLU A 69 24.04 10.98 -24.94
N CYS A 70 24.78 11.97 -25.44
CA CYS A 70 24.48 13.38 -25.20
C CYS A 70 23.41 13.91 -26.17
N HIS A 71 22.73 15.00 -25.80
CA HIS A 71 21.66 15.63 -26.60
C HIS A 71 22.02 15.88 -28.08
N CYS A 72 23.21 16.42 -28.35
CA CYS A 72 23.65 16.74 -29.71
C CYS A 72 24.12 15.51 -30.51
N GLY A 73 24.35 14.36 -29.86
CA GLY A 73 24.86 13.15 -30.48
C GLY A 73 26.36 13.14 -30.81
N LYS A 74 27.14 14.17 -30.40
CA LYS A 74 28.62 14.20 -30.56
C LYS A 74 29.29 13.06 -29.81
N TYR A 75 28.90 12.87 -28.55
CA TYR A 75 29.39 11.78 -27.71
C TYR A 75 28.33 10.68 -27.62
N LYS A 76 28.72 9.48 -28.04
CA LYS A 76 27.93 8.25 -27.99
C LYS A 76 28.79 7.10 -27.49
N ARG A 77 28.14 6.10 -26.86
CA ARG A 77 28.73 4.87 -26.32
C ARG A 77 29.48 5.09 -25.00
N VAL A 78 29.70 3.97 -24.30
CA VAL A 78 30.25 3.90 -22.94
C VAL A 78 31.66 4.51 -22.80
N ARG A 79 32.43 4.59 -23.89
CA ARG A 79 33.82 5.12 -23.88
C ARG A 79 33.95 6.57 -23.39
N HIS A 80 32.90 7.37 -23.52
CA HIS A 80 32.88 8.78 -23.11
C HIS A 80 32.21 9.00 -21.74
N ARG A 81 32.18 7.96 -20.90
CA ARG A 81 31.60 8.00 -19.57
C ARG A 81 32.14 9.16 -18.74
N GLY A 82 31.24 9.96 -18.17
CA GLY A 82 31.58 11.06 -17.27
C GLY A 82 32.11 12.32 -17.95
N ILE A 83 32.21 12.33 -19.29
CA ILE A 83 32.57 13.53 -20.05
C ILE A 83 31.33 14.43 -20.18
N VAL A 84 31.50 15.73 -19.98
CA VAL A 84 30.48 16.75 -20.26
C VAL A 84 30.66 17.23 -21.70
N CYS A 85 29.57 17.26 -22.46
CA CYS A 85 29.65 17.68 -23.85
C CYS A 85 29.84 19.19 -23.98
N GLU A 86 30.90 19.64 -24.64
CA GLU A 86 31.18 21.07 -24.90
C GLU A 86 30.07 21.79 -25.69
N ARG A 87 29.34 21.08 -26.56
CA ARG A 87 28.31 21.70 -27.41
C ARG A 87 26.96 21.85 -26.72
N CYS A 88 26.59 20.90 -25.85
CA CYS A 88 25.25 20.84 -25.27
C CYS A 88 25.22 20.85 -23.74
N GLY A 89 26.38 20.80 -23.08
CA GLY A 89 26.49 20.78 -21.62
C GLY A 89 25.96 19.51 -20.94
N VAL A 90 25.55 18.49 -21.71
CA VAL A 90 25.01 17.24 -21.16
C VAL A 90 26.15 16.31 -20.74
N GLU A 91 26.06 15.82 -19.51
CA GLU A 91 26.94 14.79 -18.96
C GLU A 91 26.57 13.40 -19.53
N VAL A 92 27.56 12.67 -20.03
CA VAL A 92 27.35 11.33 -20.60
C VAL A 92 27.33 10.28 -19.49
N THR A 93 26.12 9.93 -19.04
CA THR A 93 25.84 8.91 -18.02
C THR A 93 24.69 7.99 -18.45
N GLU A 94 24.27 7.08 -17.56
CA GLU A 94 23.03 6.32 -17.71
C GLU A 94 21.81 7.23 -17.62
N SER A 95 20.74 6.90 -18.34
CA SER A 95 19.47 7.62 -18.32
C SER A 95 18.74 7.52 -16.97
N ARG A 96 18.98 6.45 -16.21
CA ARG A 96 18.38 6.21 -14.88
C ARG A 96 18.56 7.36 -13.90
N VAL A 97 19.60 8.18 -14.07
CA VAL A 97 19.82 9.38 -13.25
C VAL A 97 18.65 10.38 -13.32
N ARG A 98 17.90 10.39 -14.43
CA ARG A 98 16.70 11.23 -14.66
C ARG A 98 15.52 10.92 -13.75
N ARG A 99 15.59 9.81 -13.01
CA ARG A 99 14.62 9.43 -11.99
C ARG A 99 14.98 9.95 -10.59
N HIS A 100 16.22 10.40 -10.39
CA HIS A 100 16.76 10.79 -9.08
C HIS A 100 17.16 12.26 -9.01
N ARG A 101 17.61 12.86 -10.12
CA ARG A 101 18.05 14.26 -10.16
C ARG A 101 16.84 15.20 -10.11
N MET A 102 16.83 16.09 -9.12
CA MET A 102 15.82 17.15 -9.01
C MET A 102 16.30 18.41 -9.74
N GLY A 103 15.37 19.30 -10.04
CA GLY A 103 15.66 20.68 -10.44
C GLY A 103 15.03 21.65 -9.45
N HIS A 104 15.18 22.94 -9.68
CA HIS A 104 14.48 23.96 -8.92
C HIS A 104 14.06 25.13 -9.83
N ILE A 105 13.10 25.92 -9.36
CA ILE A 105 12.66 27.18 -9.97
C ILE A 105 12.90 28.27 -8.92
N GLN A 106 13.67 29.30 -9.29
CA GLN A 106 13.81 30.51 -8.50
C GLN A 106 12.53 31.35 -8.68
N LEU A 107 11.81 31.62 -7.60
CA LEU A 107 10.60 32.44 -7.67
C LEU A 107 11.00 33.92 -7.67
N ALA A 108 10.33 34.71 -8.51
CA ALA A 108 10.52 36.16 -8.62
C ALA A 108 9.89 36.93 -7.44
N ALA A 109 8.91 36.32 -6.77
CA ALA A 109 8.37 36.78 -5.50
C ALA A 109 8.18 35.57 -4.57
N PRO A 110 8.42 35.71 -3.25
CA PRO A 110 8.10 34.70 -2.25
C PRO A 110 6.63 34.27 -2.28
N VAL A 111 6.38 33.00 -2.00
CA VAL A 111 5.04 32.37 -2.08
C VAL A 111 4.78 31.57 -0.80
N ALA A 112 3.65 31.78 -0.15
CA ALA A 112 3.29 31.03 1.05
C ALA A 112 2.97 29.57 0.72
N HIS A 113 3.51 28.62 1.49
CA HIS A 113 3.19 27.21 1.26
C HIS A 113 1.77 26.87 1.75
N VAL A 114 0.91 26.41 0.83
CA VAL A 114 -0.52 26.17 1.07
C VAL A 114 -0.83 25.27 2.26
N TRP A 115 -0.04 24.22 2.52
CA TRP A 115 -0.26 23.32 3.66
C TRP A 115 -0.14 24.01 5.03
N TYR A 116 0.78 24.97 5.19
CA TYR A 116 0.96 25.68 6.46
C TYR A 116 -0.02 26.85 6.63
N LEU A 117 -0.45 27.44 5.50
CA LEU A 117 -1.46 28.49 5.45
C LEU A 117 -2.87 27.93 5.69
N LYS A 118 -3.34 27.01 4.85
CA LYS A 118 -4.68 26.40 4.88
C LYS A 118 -4.73 25.04 5.61
N GLY A 119 -3.68 24.73 6.38
CA GLY A 119 -3.66 23.65 7.35
C GLY A 119 -4.84 23.77 8.33
N ILE A 120 -5.41 22.64 8.76
CA ILE A 120 -6.25 22.61 9.96
C ILE A 120 -5.47 21.82 11.01
N PRO A 121 -4.84 22.49 12.00
CA PRO A 121 -4.76 23.93 12.20
C PRO A 121 -3.74 24.64 11.27
N SER A 122 -3.87 25.96 11.11
CA SER A 122 -2.94 26.80 10.34
C SER A 122 -1.76 27.19 11.22
N TYR A 123 -0.55 26.77 10.83
CA TYR A 123 0.65 27.03 11.62
C TYR A 123 1.08 28.50 11.53
N MET A 124 0.92 29.12 10.37
CA MET A 124 1.24 30.54 10.16
C MET A 124 0.36 31.45 11.02
N ALA A 125 -0.95 31.21 11.02
CA ALA A 125 -1.90 31.96 11.84
C ALA A 125 -1.63 31.80 13.35
N ILE A 126 -1.29 30.58 13.79
CA ILE A 126 -0.95 30.32 15.20
C ILE A 126 0.34 31.06 15.62
N LEU A 127 1.39 31.05 14.79
CA LEU A 127 2.64 31.73 15.11
C LEU A 127 2.48 33.25 15.20
N LEU A 128 1.78 33.84 14.22
CA LEU A 128 1.56 35.29 14.14
C LEU A 128 0.54 35.81 15.18
N ASP A 129 -0.25 34.92 15.78
CA ASP A 129 -1.42 35.20 16.63
C ASP A 129 -2.53 36.00 15.93
N MET A 130 -2.66 35.78 14.63
CA MET A 130 -3.72 36.37 13.79
C MET A 130 -4.75 35.30 13.43
N PRO A 131 -6.02 35.66 13.20
CA PRO A 131 -7.00 34.69 12.71
C PRO A 131 -6.66 34.31 11.26
N LEU A 132 -7.03 33.08 10.86
CA LEU A 132 -6.69 32.53 9.54
C LEU A 132 -7.19 33.41 8.38
N ARG A 133 -8.40 33.98 8.52
CA ARG A 133 -9.02 34.82 7.48
C ARG A 133 -8.14 36.02 7.13
N ASP A 134 -7.54 36.63 8.15
CA ASP A 134 -6.73 37.84 8.04
C ASP A 134 -5.40 37.52 7.33
N VAL A 135 -4.75 36.42 7.72
CA VAL A 135 -3.54 35.93 7.05
C VAL A 135 -3.82 35.58 5.59
N GLU A 136 -4.97 34.96 5.28
CA GLU A 136 -5.36 34.69 3.89
C GLU A 136 -5.59 35.98 3.09
N GLN A 137 -6.21 37.00 3.69
CA GLN A 137 -6.42 38.29 3.02
C GLN A 137 -5.10 38.97 2.66
N ILE A 138 -4.10 38.91 3.54
CA ILE A 138 -2.76 39.45 3.28
C ILE A 138 -2.08 38.68 2.14
N VAL A 139 -2.01 37.35 2.23
CA VAL A 139 -1.31 36.51 1.23
C VAL A 139 -1.89 36.67 -0.18
N TYR A 140 -3.21 36.83 -0.30
CA TYR A 140 -3.89 36.96 -1.59
C TYR A 140 -4.12 38.40 -2.05
N PHE A 141 -3.41 39.37 -1.46
CA PHE A 141 -3.42 40.78 -1.84
C PHE A 141 -4.79 41.48 -1.73
N ASN A 142 -5.58 41.15 -0.70
CA ASN A 142 -6.85 41.82 -0.42
C ASN A 142 -6.76 42.89 0.68
N ALA A 143 -5.79 42.78 1.57
CA ALA A 143 -5.59 43.71 2.69
C ALA A 143 -4.09 43.86 2.97
N TYR A 144 -3.71 45.00 3.53
CA TYR A 144 -2.34 45.29 3.94
C TYR A 144 -2.14 44.99 5.42
N VAL A 145 -0.89 44.81 5.83
CA VAL A 145 -0.51 44.63 7.22
C VAL A 145 0.61 45.59 7.61
N VAL A 146 0.47 46.21 8.78
CA VAL A 146 1.50 47.09 9.34
C VAL A 146 2.68 46.25 9.82
N LEU A 147 3.85 46.48 9.22
CA LEU A 147 5.12 45.84 9.56
C LEU A 147 5.86 46.65 10.63
N ASP A 148 5.91 47.97 10.46
CA ASP A 148 6.44 48.90 11.45
C ASP A 148 5.48 50.09 11.60
N PRO A 149 4.90 50.33 12.79
CA PRO A 149 4.06 51.50 13.02
C PRO A 149 4.86 52.83 13.06
N GLY A 150 6.19 52.81 13.11
CA GLY A 150 7.00 54.02 13.15
C GLY A 150 6.61 54.96 14.30
N ASN A 151 6.55 56.27 14.05
CA ASN A 151 6.16 57.27 15.03
C ASN A 151 4.64 57.55 15.13
N THR A 152 3.79 56.82 14.38
CA THR A 152 2.33 57.00 14.38
C THR A 152 1.69 56.93 15.78
N PRO A 153 2.11 56.08 16.74
CA PRO A 153 1.47 56.02 18.05
C PRO A 153 1.72 57.27 18.89
N GLU A 154 2.77 58.04 18.57
CA GLU A 154 3.13 59.27 19.26
C GLU A 154 2.44 60.48 18.61
N VAL A 155 2.45 60.54 17.27
CA VAL A 155 1.83 61.62 16.50
C VAL A 155 0.29 61.62 16.60
N ALA A 156 -0.33 60.44 16.68
CA ALA A 156 -1.78 60.30 16.90
C ALA A 156 -2.27 60.84 18.26
N LYS A 157 -1.36 61.14 19.21
CA LYS A 157 -1.73 61.81 20.48
C LYS A 157 -1.81 63.32 20.35
N THR A 158 -1.15 63.90 19.36
CA THR A 158 -1.07 65.34 19.11
C THR A 158 -2.00 65.81 17.99
N ASN A 159 -2.27 64.96 16.99
CA ASN A 159 -3.19 65.24 15.89
C ASN A 159 -4.29 64.16 15.81
N GLU A 160 -5.56 64.55 16.01
CA GLU A 160 -6.73 63.64 15.97
C GLU A 160 -7.05 63.11 14.57
N GLU A 161 -6.50 63.71 13.51
CA GLU A 161 -6.73 63.33 12.11
C GLU A 161 -5.88 62.12 11.66
N ILE A 162 -4.87 61.71 12.45
CA ILE A 162 -3.96 60.61 12.11
C ILE A 162 -4.34 59.36 12.93
N PRO A 163 -4.73 58.24 12.29
CA PRO A 163 -5.08 57.02 13.00
C PRO A 163 -3.84 56.38 13.66
N SER A 164 -3.97 56.04 14.95
CA SER A 164 -2.93 55.28 15.67
C SER A 164 -2.79 53.87 15.07
N LEU A 165 -1.64 53.57 14.47
CA LEU A 165 -1.34 52.24 13.92
C LEU A 165 -0.67 51.35 14.96
N SER A 166 -1.08 50.08 14.96
CA SER A 166 -0.48 49.04 15.78
C SER A 166 0.21 47.98 14.92
N TYR A 167 1.27 47.37 15.44
CA TYR A 167 1.95 46.26 14.78
C TYR A 167 0.98 45.11 14.48
N LYS A 168 1.02 44.55 13.27
CA LYS A 168 0.09 43.52 12.75
C LYS A 168 -1.36 43.98 12.56
N GLN A 169 -1.63 45.28 12.61
CA GLN A 169 -2.94 45.80 12.25
C GLN A 169 -3.19 45.59 10.75
N LEU A 170 -4.40 45.13 10.42
CA LEU A 170 -4.88 45.06 9.05
C LEU A 170 -5.38 46.43 8.60
N LEU A 171 -5.03 46.79 7.38
CA LEU A 171 -5.50 47.99 6.70
C LEU A 171 -6.22 47.61 5.41
N ASN A 172 -7.39 48.21 5.20
CA ASN A 172 -8.08 48.16 3.92
C ASN A 172 -7.40 49.09 2.90
N GLU A 173 -7.77 48.96 1.63
CA GLU A 173 -7.20 49.79 0.55
C GLU A 173 -7.47 51.27 0.74
N ASP A 174 -8.70 51.67 1.10
CA ASP A 174 -9.05 53.07 1.36
C ASP A 174 -8.26 53.64 2.55
N GLN A 175 -8.15 52.87 3.64
CA GLN A 175 -7.40 53.28 4.83
C GLN A 175 -5.91 53.43 4.55
N TRP A 176 -5.35 52.52 3.73
CA TRP A 176 -3.96 52.63 3.30
C TRP A 176 -3.77 53.86 2.42
N MET A 177 -4.69 54.15 1.50
CA MET A 177 -4.62 55.31 0.63
C MET A 177 -4.64 56.63 1.44
N ASP A 178 -5.51 56.72 2.44
CA ASP A 178 -5.57 57.87 3.35
C ASP A 178 -4.23 58.06 4.11
N ILE A 179 -3.64 56.98 4.60
CA ILE A 179 -2.35 56.99 5.33
C ILE A 179 -1.20 57.32 4.37
N GLU A 180 -1.22 56.79 3.15
CA GLU A 180 -0.21 57.01 2.12
C GLU A 180 -0.20 58.47 1.68
N ASP A 181 -1.37 59.07 1.45
CA ASP A 181 -1.52 60.49 1.10
C ASP A 181 -0.98 61.39 2.22
N GLN A 182 -1.23 61.04 3.49
CA GLN A 182 -0.67 61.74 4.65
C GLN A 182 0.85 61.58 4.74
N LEU A 183 1.38 60.38 4.49
CA LEU A 183 2.81 60.06 4.58
C LEU A 183 3.65 60.89 3.59
N TYR A 184 3.12 61.09 2.37
CA TYR A 184 3.79 61.81 1.28
C TYR A 184 3.38 63.30 1.16
N SER A 185 2.61 63.82 2.10
CA SER A 185 2.29 65.26 2.17
C SER A 185 3.53 66.10 2.51
N GLU A 186 3.61 67.33 2.01
CA GLU A 186 4.78 68.22 2.21
C GLU A 186 5.01 68.58 3.70
N ASP A 187 3.95 68.52 4.53
CA ASP A 187 3.97 68.77 5.97
C ASP A 187 3.97 67.47 6.82
N SER A 188 4.40 66.35 6.23
CA SER A 188 4.38 65.02 6.87
C SER A 188 5.22 64.95 8.16
N GLU A 189 4.55 64.74 9.29
CA GLU A 189 5.18 64.39 10.59
C GLU A 189 5.45 62.88 10.72
N LEU A 190 5.00 62.07 9.75
CA LEU A 190 5.02 60.61 9.81
C LEU A 190 6.35 60.06 9.26
N ILE A 191 7.09 59.36 10.12
CA ILE A 191 8.42 58.82 9.80
C ILE A 191 8.47 57.34 10.18
N GLY A 192 8.94 56.51 9.25
CA GLY A 192 9.24 55.10 9.50
C GLY A 192 8.04 54.16 9.50
N VAL A 193 6.88 54.59 8.98
CA VAL A 193 5.73 53.69 8.81
C VAL A 193 5.99 52.75 7.65
N GLU A 194 6.00 51.45 7.92
CA GLU A 194 6.15 50.42 6.90
C GLU A 194 4.93 49.51 6.86
N VAL A 195 4.31 49.43 5.68
CA VAL A 195 3.15 48.60 5.42
C VAL A 195 3.47 47.64 4.29
N GLY A 196 3.14 46.36 4.49
CA GLY A 196 3.41 45.29 3.54
C GLY A 196 2.13 44.61 3.07
N ILE A 197 2.22 43.93 1.93
CA ILE A 197 1.15 43.07 1.40
C ILE A 197 1.74 41.79 0.80
N GLY A 198 0.91 40.73 0.74
CA GLY A 198 1.30 39.46 0.13
C GLY A 198 2.14 38.57 1.03
N ALA A 199 2.71 37.52 0.43
CA ALA A 199 3.56 36.56 1.13
C ALA A 199 4.87 37.18 1.64
N GLU A 200 5.39 38.24 1.00
CA GLU A 200 6.59 38.98 1.43
C GLU A 200 6.39 39.63 2.81
N ALA A 201 5.23 40.24 3.03
CA ALA A 201 4.90 40.83 4.33
C ALA A 201 4.84 39.77 5.44
N ILE A 202 4.26 38.61 5.12
CA ILE A 202 4.19 37.48 6.07
C ILE A 202 5.57 36.89 6.33
N GLU A 203 6.44 36.79 5.32
CA GLU A 203 7.82 36.35 5.49
C GLU A 203 8.57 37.25 6.47
N ARG A 204 8.45 38.57 6.33
CA ARG A 204 9.06 39.54 7.23
C ARG A 204 8.51 39.43 8.66
N LEU A 205 7.18 39.39 8.81
CA LEU A 205 6.56 39.20 10.13
C LEU A 205 6.98 37.89 10.82
N LEU A 206 7.28 36.84 10.04
CA LEU A 206 7.79 35.57 10.58
C LEU A 206 9.28 35.64 10.93
N ALA A 207 10.07 36.39 10.17
CA ALA A 207 11.49 36.59 10.41
C ALA A 207 11.76 37.46 11.65
N ASP A 208 10.89 38.44 11.91
CA ASP A 208 10.97 39.33 13.08
C ASP A 208 10.57 38.63 14.40
N LEU A 209 10.04 37.40 14.35
CA LEU A 209 9.67 36.64 15.55
C LEU A 209 10.90 36.00 16.21
N GLU A 210 11.32 36.57 17.32
CA GLU A 210 12.24 35.92 18.26
C GLU A 210 11.51 34.81 19.03
N LEU A 211 11.76 33.55 18.67
CA LEU A 211 11.01 32.41 19.19
C LEU A 211 11.22 32.19 20.69
N GLU A 212 12.44 32.38 21.18
CA GLU A 212 12.80 32.18 22.59
C GLU A 212 12.10 33.19 23.50
N THR A 213 12.11 34.48 23.13
CA THR A 213 11.50 35.55 23.93
C THR A 213 9.98 35.42 23.95
N VAL A 214 9.37 35.11 22.80
CA VAL A 214 7.93 34.85 22.72
C VAL A 214 7.53 33.61 23.50
N ALA A 215 8.37 32.56 23.52
CA ALA A 215 8.09 31.36 24.31
C ALA A 215 8.09 31.64 25.83
N GLU A 216 9.01 32.47 26.32
CA GLU A 216 9.07 32.88 27.72
C GLU A 216 7.83 33.72 28.10
N GLN A 217 7.47 34.73 27.30
CA GLN A 217 6.27 35.54 27.50
C GLN A 217 5.01 34.66 27.55
N LEU A 218 4.87 33.71 26.62
CA LEU A 218 3.73 32.80 26.59
C LEU A 218 3.64 31.90 27.83
N ARG A 219 4.79 31.49 28.40
CA ARG A 219 4.81 30.68 29.64
C ARG A 219 4.27 31.49 30.83
N GLU A 220 4.61 32.77 30.92
CA GLU A 220 4.06 33.68 31.93
C GLU A 220 2.56 33.93 31.73
N ASP A 221 2.14 34.22 30.49
CA ASP A 221 0.74 34.47 30.15
C ASP A 221 -0.17 33.26 30.43
N ILE A 222 0.35 32.05 30.27
CA ILE A 222 -0.37 30.80 30.57
C ILE A 222 -0.66 30.66 32.07
N LEU A 223 0.21 31.14 32.94
CA LEU A 223 -0.01 31.13 34.39
C LEU A 223 -1.15 32.08 34.79
N ASN A 224 -1.21 33.25 34.14
CA ASN A 224 -2.19 34.29 34.42
C ASN A 224 -3.54 34.05 33.72
N SER A 225 -3.57 33.28 32.63
CA SER A 225 -4.76 33.04 31.82
C SER A 225 -5.59 31.83 32.27
N LYS A 226 -6.92 31.92 32.22
CA LYS A 226 -7.86 30.81 32.50
C LYS A 226 -8.76 30.49 31.29
N GLY A 227 -9.28 29.25 31.24
CA GLY A 227 -10.27 28.81 30.25
C GLY A 227 -9.74 28.69 28.81
N GLN A 228 -10.52 29.18 27.84
CA GLN A 228 -10.23 29.05 26.40
C GLN A 228 -8.96 29.82 25.96
N LYS A 229 -8.69 30.98 26.57
CA LYS A 229 -7.47 31.77 26.29
C LYS A 229 -6.21 30.97 26.60
N ARG A 230 -6.18 30.29 27.76
CA ARG A 230 -5.09 29.39 28.15
C ARG A 230 -4.88 28.26 27.14
N ALA A 231 -5.96 27.64 26.65
CA ALA A 231 -5.85 26.58 25.65
C ALA A 231 -5.27 27.08 24.31
N LYS A 232 -5.57 28.32 23.89
CA LYS A 232 -4.99 28.96 22.70
C LYS A 232 -3.49 29.19 22.89
N LEU A 233 -3.08 29.76 24.02
CA LEU A 233 -1.67 30.03 24.34
C LEU A 233 -0.85 28.73 24.42
N ILE A 234 -1.38 27.67 25.04
CA ILE A 234 -0.72 26.35 25.09
C ILE A 234 -0.48 25.79 23.68
N LYS A 235 -1.46 25.91 22.77
CA LYS A 235 -1.29 25.47 21.38
C LYS A 235 -0.19 26.24 20.66
N ARG A 236 -0.13 27.57 20.87
CA ARG A 236 0.91 28.44 20.29
C ARG A 236 2.29 28.11 20.83
N LEU A 237 2.44 28.02 22.15
CA LEU A 237 3.69 27.65 22.81
C LEU A 237 4.20 26.29 22.31
N ARG A 238 3.31 25.29 22.18
CA ARG A 238 3.68 23.97 21.66
C ARG A 238 4.26 24.02 20.25
N VAL A 239 3.73 24.87 19.37
CA VAL A 239 4.26 25.03 18.01
C VAL A 239 5.64 25.68 18.07
N ILE A 240 5.81 26.74 18.87
CA ILE A 240 7.09 27.45 19.02
C ILE A 240 8.17 26.53 19.61
N ASP A 241 7.87 25.80 20.69
CA ASP A 241 8.80 24.83 21.30
C ASP A 241 9.26 23.78 20.27
N ASN A 242 8.41 23.34 19.35
CA ASN A 242 8.79 22.42 18.27
C ASN A 242 9.74 23.07 17.24
N PHE A 243 9.56 24.35 16.91
CA PHE A 243 10.49 25.06 16.03
C PHE A 243 11.86 25.21 16.69
N ILE A 244 11.89 25.61 17.97
CA ILE A 244 13.12 25.71 18.78
C ILE A 244 13.82 24.34 18.84
N ALA A 245 13.09 23.28 19.20
CA ALA A 245 13.66 21.92 19.32
C ALA A 245 14.21 21.36 18.00
N THR A 246 13.63 21.74 16.86
CA THR A 246 14.10 21.29 15.53
C THR A 246 15.17 22.18 14.92
N GLY A 247 15.39 23.38 15.46
CA GLY A 247 16.24 24.41 14.86
C GLY A 247 15.73 24.89 13.50
N SER A 248 14.44 24.70 13.22
CA SER A 248 13.82 25.16 11.97
C SER A 248 13.41 26.61 12.13
N LYS A 249 13.54 27.40 11.06
CA LYS A 249 13.10 28.79 11.09
C LYS A 249 11.67 28.96 10.55
N PRO A 250 10.82 29.83 11.15
CA PRO A 250 9.43 30.02 10.72
C PRO A 250 9.28 30.50 9.28
N GLU A 251 10.18 31.35 8.80
CA GLU A 251 10.15 31.93 7.46
C GLU A 251 10.31 30.88 6.35
N TRP A 252 10.84 29.68 6.64
CA TRP A 252 10.93 28.58 5.67
C TRP A 252 9.56 28.03 5.23
N MET A 253 8.47 28.42 5.88
CA MET A 253 7.11 28.15 5.39
C MET A 253 6.74 29.00 4.17
N ILE A 254 7.48 30.08 3.92
CA ILE A 254 7.41 30.87 2.69
C ILE A 254 8.49 30.33 1.73
N LEU A 255 8.07 30.01 0.52
CA LEU A 255 8.93 29.47 -0.52
C LEU A 255 9.47 30.62 -1.37
N SER A 256 10.79 30.81 -1.33
CA SER A 256 11.53 31.61 -2.31
C SER A 256 12.01 30.76 -3.49
N MET A 257 12.15 29.44 -3.29
CA MET A 257 12.50 28.48 -4.33
C MET A 257 11.59 27.26 -4.30
N LEU A 258 11.25 26.77 -5.49
CA LEU A 258 10.34 25.65 -5.66
C LEU A 258 11.07 24.45 -6.29
N PRO A 259 11.11 23.27 -5.65
CA PRO A 259 11.72 22.08 -6.23
C PRO A 259 10.88 21.53 -7.39
N VAL A 260 11.57 21.10 -8.44
CA VAL A 260 10.99 20.40 -9.60
C VAL A 260 11.31 18.91 -9.50
N ILE A 261 10.26 18.09 -9.48
CA ILE A 261 10.44 16.63 -9.44
C ILE A 261 11.11 16.11 -10.73
N PRO A 262 11.88 15.01 -10.65
CA PRO A 262 12.54 14.40 -11.80
C PRO A 262 11.55 14.04 -12.93
N PRO A 263 11.93 14.18 -14.21
CA PRO A 263 11.04 13.99 -15.36
C PRO A 263 10.48 12.56 -15.48
N ASP A 264 11.23 11.53 -15.07
CA ASP A 264 10.75 10.15 -15.13
C ASP A 264 9.63 9.85 -14.12
N LEU A 265 9.42 10.73 -13.12
CA LEU A 265 8.26 10.66 -12.23
C LEU A 265 7.03 11.38 -12.79
N ARG A 266 7.20 12.17 -13.86
CA ARG A 266 6.16 12.91 -14.59
C ARG A 266 6.33 12.71 -16.10
N PRO A 267 6.29 11.46 -16.60
CA PRO A 267 6.68 11.16 -17.97
C PRO A 267 5.73 11.78 -18.99
N MET A 268 6.26 12.01 -20.17
CA MET A 268 5.51 12.29 -21.40
C MET A 268 5.76 11.12 -22.34
N VAL A 269 4.74 10.31 -22.59
CA VAL A 269 4.86 9.09 -23.39
C VAL A 269 4.12 9.29 -24.71
N GLN A 270 4.78 8.95 -25.81
CA GLN A 270 4.16 8.93 -27.11
C GLN A 270 3.25 7.70 -27.22
N LEU A 271 1.99 7.93 -27.60
CA LEU A 271 1.02 6.90 -27.91
C LEU A 271 1.01 6.63 -29.42
N ASP A 272 0.45 5.48 -29.80
CA ASP A 272 0.21 5.12 -31.19
C ASP A 272 -0.65 6.22 -31.86
N GLY A 273 -0.25 6.64 -33.07
CA GLY A 273 -0.88 7.75 -33.78
C GLY A 273 -0.30 9.15 -33.50
N GLY A 274 0.90 9.22 -32.90
CA GLY A 274 1.64 10.49 -32.76
C GLY A 274 1.11 11.43 -31.66
N ARG A 275 0.17 10.96 -30.84
CA ARG A 275 -0.33 11.70 -29.67
C ARG A 275 0.61 11.54 -28.49
N PHE A 276 0.58 12.49 -27.55
CA PHE A 276 1.34 12.43 -26.31
C PHE A 276 0.41 12.31 -25.11
N ALA A 277 0.71 11.37 -24.23
CA ALA A 277 0.14 11.30 -22.89
C ALA A 277 1.07 12.01 -21.92
N THR A 278 0.59 13.09 -21.31
CA THR A 278 1.34 13.90 -20.34
C THR A 278 0.82 13.71 -18.93
N SER A 279 1.72 13.71 -17.95
CA SER A 279 1.33 13.85 -16.55
C SER A 279 0.76 15.25 -16.28
N ASP A 280 -0.35 15.33 -15.54
CA ASP A 280 -1.00 16.57 -15.08
C ASP A 280 -0.03 17.55 -14.39
N LEU A 281 0.99 17.03 -13.70
CA LEU A 281 2.01 17.84 -13.04
C LEU A 281 2.79 18.72 -14.02
N ASN A 282 3.03 18.27 -15.25
CA ASN A 282 3.76 19.06 -16.24
C ASN A 282 2.97 20.33 -16.61
N ASP A 283 1.64 20.25 -16.66
CA ASP A 283 0.80 21.42 -16.93
C ASP A 283 0.79 22.41 -15.76
N LEU A 284 0.79 21.90 -14.53
CA LEU A 284 0.89 22.72 -13.31
C LEU A 284 2.25 23.42 -13.22
N TYR A 285 3.36 22.70 -13.42
CA TYR A 285 4.70 23.29 -13.48
C TYR A 285 4.84 24.32 -14.59
N ARG A 286 4.34 24.02 -15.80
CA ARG A 286 4.34 24.96 -16.93
C ARG A 286 3.61 26.25 -16.58
N ARG A 287 2.49 26.15 -15.86
CA ARG A 287 1.74 27.33 -15.41
C ARG A 287 2.55 28.17 -14.42
N VAL A 288 3.20 27.55 -13.44
CA VAL A 288 4.06 28.25 -12.48
C VAL A 288 5.19 28.99 -13.19
N ILE A 289 5.93 28.31 -14.08
CA ILE A 289 7.05 28.91 -14.82
C ILE A 289 6.57 30.08 -15.70
N ASN A 290 5.45 29.92 -16.41
CA ASN A 290 4.89 30.99 -17.23
C ASN A 290 4.52 32.24 -16.42
N ARG A 291 3.92 32.05 -15.24
CA ARG A 291 3.55 33.16 -14.34
C ARG A 291 4.79 33.82 -13.73
N ASN A 292 5.76 33.01 -13.31
CA ASN A 292 7.02 33.49 -12.75
C ASN A 292 7.81 34.33 -13.76
N ASN A 293 7.97 33.83 -14.99
CA ASN A 293 8.69 34.54 -16.06
C ASN A 293 7.93 35.79 -16.54
N ARG A 294 6.60 35.82 -16.40
CA ARG A 294 5.80 37.02 -16.66
C ARG A 294 5.99 38.06 -15.57
N LEU A 295 5.99 37.64 -14.30
CA LEU A 295 6.23 38.51 -13.16
C LEU A 295 7.63 39.14 -13.21
N ALA A 296 8.67 38.34 -13.47
CA ALA A 296 10.04 38.85 -13.61
C ALA A 296 10.15 39.93 -14.70
N ARG A 297 9.55 39.70 -15.87
CA ARG A 297 9.50 40.70 -16.95
C ARG A 297 8.74 41.96 -16.58
N LEU A 298 7.64 41.84 -15.82
CA LEU A 298 6.87 43.00 -15.36
C LEU A 298 7.67 43.84 -14.35
N GLN A 299 8.47 43.20 -13.49
CA GLN A 299 9.37 43.88 -12.56
C GLN A 299 10.53 44.57 -13.30
N GLU A 300 11.12 43.93 -14.30
CA GLU A 300 12.18 44.53 -15.14
C GLU A 300 11.71 45.79 -15.88
N ILE A 301 10.46 45.80 -16.35
CA ILE A 301 9.86 46.93 -17.07
C ILE A 301 9.30 47.99 -16.09
N LEU A 302 9.38 47.77 -14.77
CA LEU A 302 8.79 48.64 -13.75
C LEU A 302 7.30 48.92 -14.02
N ALA A 303 6.55 47.85 -14.34
CA ALA A 303 5.12 47.95 -14.58
C ALA A 303 4.36 48.45 -13.33
N PRO A 304 3.20 49.10 -13.48
CA PRO A 304 2.40 49.59 -12.35
C PRO A 304 2.10 48.51 -11.31
N GLU A 305 2.08 48.90 -10.03
CA GLU A 305 1.97 47.96 -8.90
C GLU A 305 0.72 47.08 -8.96
N ILE A 306 -0.41 47.60 -9.42
CA ILE A 306 -1.67 46.85 -9.54
C ILE A 306 -1.47 45.61 -10.42
N ILE A 307 -0.74 45.74 -11.52
CA ILE A 307 -0.46 44.64 -12.45
C ILE A 307 0.50 43.63 -11.80
N VAL A 308 1.54 44.13 -11.13
CA VAL A 308 2.51 43.30 -10.41
C VAL A 308 1.85 42.50 -9.30
N ARG A 309 1.00 43.13 -8.48
CA ARG A 309 0.23 42.50 -7.39
C ARG A 309 -0.70 41.42 -7.93
N ASN A 310 -1.42 41.69 -9.02
CA ASN A 310 -2.26 40.68 -9.64
C ASN A 310 -1.45 39.48 -10.14
N GLU A 311 -0.27 39.70 -10.74
CA GLU A 311 0.58 38.60 -11.21
C GLU A 311 1.22 37.83 -10.04
N LYS A 312 1.63 38.50 -8.95
CA LYS A 312 2.06 37.85 -7.69
C LYS A 312 0.94 36.96 -7.12
N ARG A 313 -0.31 37.44 -7.09
CA ARG A 313 -1.49 36.65 -6.69
C ARG A 313 -1.71 35.44 -7.59
N MET A 314 -1.59 35.60 -8.91
CA MET A 314 -1.73 34.49 -9.86
C MET A 314 -0.59 33.46 -9.73
N LEU A 315 0.62 33.90 -9.37
CA LEU A 315 1.74 33.01 -9.08
C LEU A 315 1.48 32.19 -7.81
N GLN A 316 1.00 32.83 -6.73
CA GLN A 316 0.58 32.15 -5.51
C GLN A 316 -0.48 31.07 -5.80
N GLU A 317 -1.51 31.40 -6.59
CA GLU A 317 -2.53 30.43 -7.01
C GLU A 317 -1.98 29.27 -7.84
N ALA A 318 -1.01 29.52 -8.71
CA ALA A 318 -0.40 28.49 -9.52
C ALA A 318 0.43 27.51 -8.67
N VAL A 319 1.14 28.01 -7.67
CA VAL A 319 1.91 27.17 -6.73
C VAL A 319 0.97 26.43 -5.78
N ASP A 320 -0.09 27.07 -5.29
CA ASP A 320 -1.13 26.42 -4.49
C ASP A 320 -1.72 25.22 -5.26
N ALA A 321 -2.09 25.41 -6.54
CA ALA A 321 -2.63 24.35 -7.38
C ALA A 321 -1.62 23.23 -7.72
N LEU A 322 -0.32 23.55 -7.78
CA LEU A 322 0.72 22.54 -7.97
C LEU A 322 0.85 21.62 -6.74
N ILE A 323 0.86 22.21 -5.55
CA ILE A 323 1.03 21.48 -4.29
C ILE A 323 -0.26 20.73 -3.93
N ASP A 324 -1.40 21.42 -3.93
CA ASP A 324 -2.69 20.92 -3.44
C ASP A 324 -3.87 21.59 -4.20
N ASN A 325 -4.29 20.96 -5.30
CA ASN A 325 -5.31 21.51 -6.19
C ASN A 325 -6.72 21.32 -5.59
N GLY A 326 -7.38 22.43 -5.24
CA GLY A 326 -8.75 22.42 -4.70
C GLY A 326 -8.86 22.79 -3.23
N ARG A 327 -7.73 22.93 -2.53
CA ARG A 327 -7.72 23.45 -1.16
C ARG A 327 -8.15 24.91 -1.08
N ARG A 328 -7.98 25.66 -2.16
CA ARG A 328 -8.49 27.02 -2.34
C ARG A 328 -9.47 27.07 -3.51
N GLY A 329 -10.71 27.44 -3.21
CA GLY A 329 -11.69 27.82 -4.23
C GLY A 329 -11.94 26.73 -5.28
N ARG A 330 -12.01 27.15 -6.55
CA ARG A 330 -12.31 26.26 -7.68
C ARG A 330 -11.05 25.53 -8.13
N THR A 331 -11.16 24.21 -8.30
CA THR A 331 -10.09 23.37 -8.83
C THR A 331 -9.70 23.79 -10.24
N VAL A 332 -8.39 23.75 -10.50
CA VAL A 332 -7.88 23.89 -11.86
C VAL A 332 -8.23 22.64 -12.65
N VAL A 333 -8.92 22.83 -13.76
CA VAL A 333 -9.32 21.77 -14.69
C VAL A 333 -8.43 21.75 -15.94
N GLY A 334 -8.22 20.55 -16.48
CA GLY A 334 -7.58 20.33 -17.78
C GLY A 334 -8.55 20.45 -18.95
N ALA A 335 -8.08 20.13 -20.16
CA ALA A 335 -8.88 20.21 -21.40
C ALA A 335 -10.17 19.37 -21.38
N ASN A 336 -10.19 18.28 -20.60
CA ASN A 336 -11.35 17.40 -20.47
C ASN A 336 -12.28 17.78 -19.30
N ASN A 337 -12.19 19.00 -18.77
CA ASN A 337 -12.90 19.44 -17.55
C ASN A 337 -12.64 18.60 -16.29
N ARG A 338 -11.68 17.66 -16.34
CA ARG A 338 -11.23 16.90 -15.18
C ARG A 338 -10.30 17.77 -14.33
N PRO A 339 -10.42 17.77 -12.99
CA PRO A 339 -9.42 18.41 -12.13
C PRO A 339 -8.04 17.78 -12.36
N LEU A 340 -7.02 18.61 -12.44
CA LEU A 340 -5.62 18.15 -12.54
C LEU A 340 -5.17 17.58 -11.20
N LYS A 341 -4.47 16.44 -11.23
CA LYS A 341 -3.88 15.84 -10.02
C LYS A 341 -2.65 16.63 -9.57
N SER A 342 -2.65 17.09 -8.32
CA SER A 342 -1.56 17.80 -7.66
C SER A 342 -0.52 16.86 -7.04
N LEU A 343 0.56 17.42 -6.45
CA LEU A 343 1.55 16.64 -5.72
C LEU A 343 0.96 15.91 -4.52
N SER A 344 0.03 16.54 -3.78
CA SER A 344 -0.66 15.95 -2.64
C SER A 344 -1.53 14.75 -3.05
N ASP A 345 -2.27 14.89 -4.16
CA ASP A 345 -3.17 13.84 -4.69
C ASP A 345 -2.43 12.55 -5.11
N ILE A 346 -1.14 12.66 -5.47
CA ILE A 346 -0.32 11.50 -5.83
C ILE A 346 0.00 10.66 -4.58
N ILE A 347 0.03 11.29 -3.41
CA ILE A 347 0.40 10.66 -2.15
C ILE A 347 -0.85 10.11 -1.45
N GLU A 348 -1.94 10.89 -1.47
CA GLU A 348 -3.16 10.62 -0.71
C GLU A 348 -4.20 9.75 -1.44
N GLY A 349 -5.17 9.23 -0.69
CA GLY A 349 -6.31 8.49 -1.21
C GLY A 349 -6.01 7.01 -1.54
N LYS A 350 -7.03 6.32 -2.08
CA LYS A 350 -6.95 4.88 -2.44
C LYS A 350 -5.99 4.63 -3.60
N GLN A 351 -5.95 5.56 -4.56
CA GLN A 351 -5.00 5.53 -5.68
C GLN A 351 -3.66 6.21 -5.36
N GLY A 352 -3.49 6.69 -4.12
CA GLY A 352 -2.25 7.32 -3.67
C GLY A 352 -1.12 6.31 -3.53
N ARG A 353 0.11 6.80 -3.59
CA ARG A 353 1.33 5.97 -3.56
C ARG A 353 1.43 5.08 -2.33
N PHE A 354 1.05 5.57 -1.14
CA PHE A 354 1.15 4.80 0.09
C PHE A 354 0.31 3.52 0.05
N ARG A 355 -0.96 3.62 -0.39
CA ARG A 355 -1.87 2.47 -0.39
C ARG A 355 -1.68 1.59 -1.61
N GLN A 356 -1.56 2.19 -2.79
CA GLN A 356 -1.57 1.44 -4.05
C GLN A 356 -0.21 0.84 -4.43
N ASN A 357 0.91 1.49 -4.09
CA ASN A 357 2.24 1.11 -4.58
C ASN A 357 3.22 0.68 -3.49
N LEU A 358 3.04 1.13 -2.24
CA LEU A 358 3.89 0.72 -1.13
C LEU A 358 3.33 -0.52 -0.42
N LEU A 359 2.06 -0.48 0.00
CA LEU A 359 1.39 -1.62 0.64
C LEU A 359 0.95 -2.67 -0.37
N GLY A 360 0.30 -2.25 -1.46
CA GLY A 360 0.01 -3.11 -2.61
C GLY A 360 1.15 -3.07 -3.61
N LYS A 361 1.63 -4.24 -4.05
CA LYS A 361 2.56 -4.35 -5.18
C LYS A 361 2.12 -5.47 -6.09
N ARG A 362 2.29 -5.25 -7.40
CA ARG A 362 2.27 -6.36 -8.35
C ARG A 362 3.59 -7.11 -8.19
N VAL A 363 3.48 -8.42 -8.11
CA VAL A 363 4.62 -9.32 -7.88
C VAL A 363 4.78 -10.23 -9.08
N ASP A 364 6.03 -10.46 -9.47
CA ASP A 364 6.38 -11.48 -10.45
C ASP A 364 6.19 -12.89 -9.83
N TYR A 365 6.33 -13.94 -10.63
CA TYR A 365 6.13 -15.34 -10.19
C TYR A 365 4.75 -15.57 -9.57
N SER A 366 3.73 -14.99 -10.19
CA SER A 366 2.34 -15.18 -9.82
C SER A 366 1.45 -15.52 -11.00
N GLY A 367 0.41 -16.32 -10.74
CA GLY A 367 -0.56 -16.77 -11.74
C GLY A 367 -1.97 -16.67 -11.17
N ARG A 368 -2.99 -16.75 -12.03
CA ARG A 368 -4.38 -16.84 -11.62
C ARG A 368 -5.14 -17.76 -12.57
N SER A 369 -5.95 -18.66 -12.02
CA SER A 369 -6.92 -19.44 -12.81
C SER A 369 -8.16 -19.76 -11.98
N VAL A 370 -9.16 -20.29 -12.68
CA VAL A 370 -10.41 -20.81 -12.09
C VAL A 370 -10.10 -22.05 -11.26
N ILE A 371 -10.78 -22.18 -10.13
CA ILE A 371 -10.66 -23.36 -9.26
C ILE A 371 -11.71 -24.42 -9.60
N VAL A 372 -11.33 -25.68 -9.45
CA VAL A 372 -12.17 -26.88 -9.61
C VAL A 372 -11.93 -27.80 -8.42
N VAL A 373 -12.92 -28.62 -8.09
CA VAL A 373 -12.83 -29.58 -7.00
C VAL A 373 -11.81 -30.69 -7.31
N GLY A 374 -10.89 -30.95 -6.37
CA GLY A 374 -9.91 -32.03 -6.45
C GLY A 374 -10.09 -33.04 -5.31
N PRO A 375 -11.10 -33.91 -5.35
CA PRO A 375 -11.45 -34.78 -4.21
C PRO A 375 -10.42 -35.89 -3.93
N LYS A 376 -9.52 -36.18 -4.88
CA LYS A 376 -8.45 -37.18 -4.73
C LYS A 376 -7.17 -36.61 -4.11
N LEU A 377 -7.07 -35.29 -3.98
CA LEU A 377 -5.90 -34.63 -3.44
C LEU A 377 -5.82 -34.86 -1.93
N GLN A 378 -4.62 -34.84 -1.38
CA GLN A 378 -4.44 -34.73 0.07
C GLN A 378 -4.69 -33.29 0.53
N ILE A 379 -4.96 -33.10 1.83
CA ILE A 379 -5.30 -31.76 2.37
C ILE A 379 -4.20 -30.72 2.13
N TYR A 380 -2.93 -31.15 2.09
CA TYR A 380 -1.77 -30.29 1.86
C TYR A 380 -1.39 -30.14 0.37
N GLN A 381 -2.10 -30.83 -0.54
CA GLN A 381 -1.81 -30.80 -1.98
C GLN A 381 -2.79 -29.91 -2.75
N CYS A 382 -2.32 -29.34 -3.85
CA CYS A 382 -3.16 -28.66 -4.83
C CYS A 382 -2.79 -29.10 -6.24
N GLY A 383 -3.77 -29.17 -7.15
CA GLY A 383 -3.47 -29.43 -8.56
C GLY A 383 -3.12 -28.14 -9.30
N LEU A 384 -1.92 -28.08 -9.87
CA LEU A 384 -1.45 -26.94 -10.66
C LEU A 384 -1.40 -27.31 -12.16
N PRO A 385 -2.03 -26.51 -13.03
CA PRO A 385 -1.97 -26.72 -14.48
C PRO A 385 -0.53 -26.72 -15.01
N LYS A 386 -0.22 -27.69 -15.87
CA LYS A 386 1.08 -27.82 -16.54
C LYS A 386 1.56 -26.53 -17.23
N GLU A 387 0.68 -25.87 -17.99
CA GLU A 387 1.00 -24.60 -18.68
C GLU A 387 1.39 -23.49 -17.68
N MET A 388 0.67 -23.39 -16.55
CA MET A 388 0.94 -22.39 -15.51
C MET A 388 2.23 -22.71 -14.77
N ALA A 389 2.45 -23.98 -14.44
CA ALA A 389 3.63 -24.44 -13.71
C ALA A 389 4.91 -24.16 -14.50
N ILE A 390 4.95 -24.42 -15.82
CA ILE A 390 6.11 -24.10 -16.66
C ILE A 390 6.46 -22.61 -16.57
N GLU A 391 5.48 -21.71 -16.66
CA GLU A 391 5.76 -20.28 -16.69
C GLU A 391 6.23 -19.77 -15.33
N LEU A 392 5.59 -20.24 -14.25
CA LEU A 392 5.96 -19.90 -12.88
C LEU A 392 7.37 -20.40 -12.51
N PHE A 393 7.71 -21.62 -12.91
CA PHE A 393 8.98 -22.27 -12.58
C PHE A 393 10.05 -22.14 -13.66
N GLN A 394 9.81 -21.33 -14.70
CA GLN A 394 10.66 -21.25 -15.89
C GLN A 394 12.17 -21.09 -15.58
N PRO A 395 12.62 -20.21 -14.66
CA PRO A 395 14.04 -20.07 -14.37
C PRO A 395 14.65 -21.31 -13.72
N PHE A 396 13.89 -22.01 -12.87
CA PHE A 396 14.33 -23.23 -12.18
C PHE A 396 14.48 -24.39 -13.17
N VAL A 397 13.51 -24.54 -14.08
CA VAL A 397 13.55 -25.52 -15.17
C VAL A 397 14.75 -25.27 -16.08
N ILE A 398 14.98 -24.03 -16.51
CA ILE A 398 16.16 -23.67 -17.32
C ILE A 398 17.46 -24.04 -16.61
N HIS A 399 17.57 -23.75 -15.32
CA HIS A 399 18.75 -24.07 -14.54
C HIS A 399 18.97 -25.60 -14.43
N ARG A 400 17.90 -26.37 -14.21
CA ARG A 400 17.97 -27.83 -14.10
C ARG A 400 18.34 -28.50 -15.43
N LEU A 401 17.75 -28.06 -16.55
CA LEU A 401 18.08 -28.52 -17.91
C LEU A 401 19.56 -28.34 -18.25
N ILE A 402 20.16 -27.21 -17.85
CA ILE A 402 21.58 -26.94 -18.07
C ILE A 402 22.43 -27.84 -17.17
N ARG A 403 22.05 -28.00 -15.90
CA ARG A 403 22.79 -28.82 -14.92
C ARG A 403 22.82 -30.30 -15.29
N GLN A 404 21.74 -30.82 -15.88
CA GLN A 404 21.66 -32.20 -16.37
C GLN A 404 22.37 -32.42 -17.72
N GLY A 405 22.87 -31.36 -18.37
CA GLY A 405 23.57 -31.46 -19.65
C GLY A 405 22.65 -31.66 -20.86
N LEU A 406 21.33 -31.54 -20.68
CA LEU A 406 20.36 -31.61 -21.79
C LEU A 406 20.49 -30.40 -22.73
N VAL A 407 20.92 -29.26 -22.19
CA VAL A 407 21.08 -28.02 -22.96
C VAL A 407 22.31 -27.22 -22.51
N ASN A 408 23.06 -26.67 -23.46
CA ASN A 408 24.28 -25.90 -23.16
C ASN A 408 24.04 -24.41 -22.86
N ASN A 409 22.94 -23.82 -23.36
CA ASN A 409 22.71 -22.37 -23.34
C ASN A 409 21.28 -22.03 -22.88
N ILE A 410 21.13 -20.92 -22.14
CA ILE A 410 19.82 -20.39 -21.69
C ILE A 410 18.85 -20.18 -22.88
N LYS A 411 19.33 -19.65 -24.01
CA LYS A 411 18.51 -19.45 -25.21
C LYS A 411 18.00 -20.76 -25.80
N ALA A 412 18.83 -21.79 -25.79
CA ALA A 412 18.43 -23.12 -26.27
C ALA A 412 17.40 -23.74 -25.33
N ALA A 413 17.54 -23.55 -24.01
CA ALA A 413 16.58 -24.05 -23.03
C ALA A 413 15.21 -23.37 -23.20
N LYS A 414 15.19 -22.04 -23.40
CA LYS A 414 13.95 -21.32 -23.73
C LYS A 414 13.28 -21.83 -25.02
N LYS A 415 14.07 -22.14 -26.05
CA LYS A 415 13.56 -22.69 -27.31
C LYS A 415 12.99 -24.10 -27.14
N LEU A 416 13.59 -24.90 -26.25
CA LEU A 416 13.14 -26.26 -25.92
C LEU A 416 11.82 -26.21 -25.15
N ILE A 417 11.70 -25.32 -24.16
CA ILE A 417 10.45 -25.05 -23.44
C ILE A 417 9.35 -24.59 -24.40
N GLN A 418 9.65 -23.65 -25.31
CA GLN A 418 8.68 -23.19 -26.32
C GLN A 418 8.20 -24.28 -27.30
N ARG A 419 8.98 -25.36 -27.46
CA ARG A 419 8.63 -26.50 -28.32
C ARG A 419 7.82 -27.56 -27.58
N ASN A 420 7.59 -27.40 -26.27
CA ASN A 420 6.90 -28.38 -25.41
C ASN A 420 7.50 -29.79 -25.52
N ASP A 421 8.83 -29.89 -25.50
CA ASP A 421 9.55 -31.17 -25.54
C ASP A 421 9.19 -32.02 -24.30
N PRO A 422 8.91 -33.33 -24.45
CA PRO A 422 8.55 -34.21 -23.34
C PRO A 422 9.52 -34.17 -22.16
N SER A 423 10.82 -34.04 -22.44
CA SER A 423 11.89 -33.99 -21.41
C SER A 423 11.74 -32.82 -20.42
N VAL A 424 11.01 -31.74 -20.80
CA VAL A 424 10.75 -30.60 -19.91
C VAL A 424 9.78 -30.98 -18.80
N TRP A 425 8.83 -31.88 -19.06
CA TRP A 425 7.81 -32.26 -18.08
C TRP A 425 8.43 -33.08 -16.95
N ASP A 426 9.32 -34.01 -17.28
CA ASP A 426 10.05 -34.81 -16.29
C ASP A 426 10.90 -33.91 -15.36
N VAL A 427 11.57 -32.91 -15.97
CA VAL A 427 12.38 -31.93 -15.23
C VAL A 427 11.50 -30.98 -14.39
N LEU A 428 10.33 -30.62 -14.90
CA LEU A 428 9.38 -29.78 -14.18
C LEU A 428 8.84 -30.48 -12.93
N GLU A 429 8.50 -31.77 -13.05
CA GLU A 429 8.03 -32.58 -11.93
C GLU A 429 9.10 -32.67 -10.82
N GLU A 430 10.36 -32.90 -11.19
CA GLU A 430 11.50 -32.90 -10.25
C GLU A 430 11.73 -31.53 -9.59
N VAL A 431 11.46 -30.42 -10.29
CA VAL A 431 11.62 -29.06 -9.76
C VAL A 431 10.50 -28.70 -8.78
N ILE A 432 9.30 -29.20 -9.01
CA ILE A 432 8.11 -28.91 -8.20
C ILE A 432 8.09 -29.76 -6.92
N GLU A 433 8.65 -30.96 -6.97
CA GLU A 433 8.74 -31.85 -5.83
C GLU A 433 9.42 -31.14 -4.64
N GLY A 434 8.72 -31.08 -3.50
CA GLY A 434 9.21 -30.40 -2.32
C GLY A 434 9.11 -28.87 -2.33
N HIS A 435 8.59 -28.24 -3.40
CA HIS A 435 8.51 -26.79 -3.53
C HIS A 435 7.08 -26.25 -3.33
N PRO A 436 6.73 -25.69 -2.15
CA PRO A 436 5.37 -25.25 -1.87
C PRO A 436 4.96 -24.03 -2.72
N VAL A 437 3.67 -23.88 -2.96
CA VAL A 437 3.05 -22.70 -3.58
C VAL A 437 1.98 -22.11 -2.66
N LEU A 438 1.76 -20.81 -2.75
CA LEU A 438 0.73 -20.12 -1.98
C LEU A 438 -0.51 -19.92 -2.84
N LEU A 439 -1.66 -20.38 -2.36
CA LEU A 439 -2.96 -20.07 -2.95
C LEU A 439 -3.62 -18.94 -2.16
N ASN A 440 -4.21 -17.99 -2.89
CA ASN A 440 -4.93 -16.85 -2.31
C ASN A 440 -6.23 -16.59 -3.07
N ARG A 441 -7.32 -16.37 -2.34
CA ARG A 441 -8.60 -15.90 -2.89
C ARG A 441 -8.89 -14.47 -2.46
N ALA A 442 -9.29 -13.64 -3.42
CA ALA A 442 -9.78 -12.30 -3.14
C ALA A 442 -11.30 -12.33 -2.90
N PRO A 443 -11.83 -11.63 -1.89
CA PRO A 443 -11.14 -10.81 -0.89
C PRO A 443 -10.51 -11.63 0.26
N THR A 444 -9.30 -11.27 0.68
CA THR A 444 -8.62 -11.92 1.81
C THR A 444 -9.09 -11.28 3.13
N LEU A 445 -10.02 -11.92 3.83
CA LEU A 445 -10.62 -11.39 5.08
C LEU A 445 -9.78 -11.69 6.33
N HIS A 446 -9.09 -12.83 6.34
CA HIS A 446 -8.28 -13.30 7.46
C HIS A 446 -7.10 -14.13 6.96
N ARG A 447 -6.16 -14.46 7.85
CA ARG A 447 -4.91 -15.16 7.48
C ARG A 447 -5.13 -16.47 6.71
N LEU A 448 -6.19 -17.23 7.02
CA LEU A 448 -6.50 -18.50 6.33
C LEU A 448 -6.94 -18.33 4.87
N GLY A 449 -7.16 -17.10 4.40
CA GLY A 449 -7.40 -16.83 2.98
C GLY A 449 -6.13 -16.93 2.13
N ILE A 450 -4.96 -17.17 2.75
CA ILE A 450 -3.70 -17.54 2.09
C ILE A 450 -3.15 -18.78 2.78
N GLN A 451 -2.96 -19.87 2.04
CA GLN A 451 -2.37 -21.10 2.55
C GLN A 451 -1.35 -21.64 1.56
N ALA A 452 -0.39 -22.40 2.07
CA ALA A 452 0.60 -23.11 1.27
C ALA A 452 0.12 -24.53 0.96
N PHE A 453 0.42 -24.98 -0.25
CA PHE A 453 0.14 -26.32 -0.74
C PHE A 453 1.34 -26.86 -1.52
N GLU A 454 1.46 -28.18 -1.57
CA GLU A 454 2.37 -28.88 -2.47
C GLU A 454 1.72 -29.03 -3.85
N PRO A 455 2.36 -28.58 -4.94
CA PRO A 455 1.74 -28.62 -6.26
C PRO A 455 1.87 -30.03 -6.86
N MET A 456 0.75 -30.55 -7.34
CA MET A 456 0.69 -31.74 -8.20
C MET A 456 0.37 -31.30 -9.61
N LEU A 457 1.14 -31.77 -10.59
CA LEU A 457 0.89 -31.44 -11.99
C LEU A 457 -0.43 -32.07 -12.45
N VAL A 458 -1.35 -31.25 -12.96
CA VAL A 458 -2.63 -31.71 -13.51
C VAL A 458 -2.80 -31.28 -14.95
N GLU A 459 -3.54 -32.09 -15.70
CA GLU A 459 -3.98 -31.75 -17.05
C GLU A 459 -5.10 -30.70 -17.02
N GLY A 460 -5.17 -29.89 -18.08
CA GLY A 460 -6.13 -28.79 -18.21
C GLY A 460 -5.59 -27.46 -17.72
N ARG A 461 -6.49 -26.50 -17.47
CA ARG A 461 -6.16 -25.10 -17.15
C ARG A 461 -6.67 -24.63 -15.79
N ALA A 462 -7.42 -25.46 -15.07
CA ALA A 462 -8.02 -25.10 -13.79
C ALA A 462 -7.14 -25.59 -12.62
N ILE A 463 -7.10 -24.81 -11.54
CA ILE A 463 -6.43 -25.20 -10.30
C ILE A 463 -7.36 -26.16 -9.56
N GLN A 464 -6.85 -27.31 -9.12
CA GLN A 464 -7.63 -28.23 -8.31
C GLN A 464 -7.39 -27.94 -6.82
N LEU A 465 -8.47 -27.76 -6.07
CA LEU A 465 -8.44 -27.45 -4.65
C LEU A 465 -9.10 -28.56 -3.84
N HIS A 466 -8.54 -28.84 -2.67
CA HIS A 466 -9.11 -29.79 -1.72
C HIS A 466 -10.45 -29.27 -1.14
N PRO A 467 -11.54 -30.06 -1.11
CA PRO A 467 -12.86 -29.60 -0.64
C PRO A 467 -12.88 -29.05 0.80
N LEU A 468 -12.12 -29.67 1.72
CA LEU A 468 -12.10 -29.27 3.14
C LEU A 468 -11.48 -27.90 3.40
N VAL A 469 -10.71 -27.33 2.46
CA VAL A 469 -10.14 -25.99 2.64
C VAL A 469 -11.04 -24.88 2.08
N CYS A 470 -12.10 -25.22 1.32
CA CYS A 470 -13.03 -24.25 0.75
C CYS A 470 -13.67 -23.32 1.80
N PRO A 471 -14.10 -23.79 3.00
CA PRO A 471 -14.60 -22.91 4.05
C PRO A 471 -13.58 -21.85 4.51
N ALA A 472 -12.29 -22.21 4.55
CA ALA A 472 -11.22 -21.28 4.93
C ALA A 472 -11.01 -20.19 3.87
N PHE A 473 -11.15 -20.50 2.58
CA PHE A 473 -11.11 -19.49 1.52
C PHE A 473 -12.44 -18.78 1.29
N ASN A 474 -13.51 -19.26 1.93
CA ASN A 474 -14.90 -18.93 1.62
C ASN A 474 -15.19 -19.08 0.11
N ALA A 475 -14.64 -20.14 -0.50
CA ALA A 475 -14.62 -20.36 -1.94
C ALA A 475 -15.68 -21.38 -2.35
N ASP A 476 -16.29 -21.15 -3.52
CA ASP A 476 -17.17 -22.08 -4.22
C ASP A 476 -16.59 -22.40 -5.61
N PHE A 477 -17.29 -23.26 -6.37
CA PHE A 477 -16.81 -23.77 -7.67
C PHE A 477 -17.69 -23.30 -8.83
N ASP A 478 -18.23 -22.08 -8.76
CA ASP A 478 -19.13 -21.49 -9.76
C ASP A 478 -18.43 -20.59 -10.81
N GLY A 479 -17.10 -20.49 -10.73
CA GLY A 479 -16.28 -19.58 -11.55
C GLY A 479 -15.25 -18.78 -10.76
N ASP A 480 -15.23 -18.97 -9.44
CA ASP A 480 -14.21 -18.45 -8.54
C ASP A 480 -12.78 -18.67 -9.03
N GLN A 481 -11.92 -17.69 -8.76
CA GLN A 481 -10.53 -17.68 -9.19
C GLN A 481 -9.58 -17.51 -8.00
N MET A 482 -8.48 -18.27 -8.03
CA MET A 482 -7.41 -18.13 -7.05
C MET A 482 -6.11 -17.69 -7.71
N ALA A 483 -5.37 -16.85 -6.98
CA ALA A 483 -4.02 -16.46 -7.33
C ALA A 483 -3.03 -17.46 -6.72
N VAL A 484 -2.00 -17.80 -7.49
CA VAL A 484 -0.87 -18.65 -7.09
C VAL A 484 0.36 -17.76 -6.97
N HIS A 485 1.13 -17.92 -5.90
CA HIS A 485 2.43 -17.26 -5.71
C HIS A 485 3.51 -18.28 -5.37
N VAL A 486 4.70 -18.11 -5.95
CA VAL A 486 5.84 -19.03 -5.74
C VAL A 486 6.86 -18.40 -4.78
N PRO A 487 7.09 -18.97 -3.58
CA PRO A 487 8.15 -18.53 -2.69
C PRO A 487 9.53 -18.89 -3.27
N LEU A 488 10.42 -17.90 -3.41
CA LEU A 488 11.70 -18.10 -4.11
C LEU A 488 12.89 -18.36 -3.18
N SER A 489 12.92 -17.74 -1.99
CA SER A 489 14.02 -17.92 -1.04
C SER A 489 13.79 -19.16 -0.18
N LEU A 490 14.87 -19.80 0.29
CA LEU A 490 14.77 -20.97 1.15
C LEU A 490 14.02 -20.67 2.46
N GLU A 491 14.21 -19.46 3.01
CA GLU A 491 13.50 -19.00 4.20
C GLU A 491 12.00 -18.88 3.92
N SER A 492 11.61 -18.30 2.78
CA SER A 492 10.20 -18.17 2.40
C SER A 492 9.53 -19.51 2.11
N GLN A 493 10.26 -20.46 1.51
CA GLN A 493 9.78 -21.83 1.30
C GLN A 493 9.61 -22.57 2.63
N SER A 494 10.56 -22.39 3.56
CA SER A 494 10.50 -22.98 4.90
C SER A 494 9.34 -22.40 5.71
N GLU A 495 9.13 -21.08 5.67
CA GLU A 495 7.98 -20.41 6.29
C GLU A 495 6.66 -20.92 5.73
N ALA A 496 6.56 -21.06 4.40
CA ALA A 496 5.38 -21.60 3.75
C ALA A 496 5.08 -23.04 4.22
N ARG A 497 6.11 -23.90 4.27
CA ARG A 497 5.97 -25.31 4.67
C ARG A 497 5.68 -25.48 6.17
N LEU A 498 6.32 -24.70 7.04
CA LEU A 498 6.20 -24.85 8.50
C LEU A 498 4.97 -24.13 9.06
N LEU A 499 4.65 -22.92 8.58
CA LEU A 499 3.61 -22.08 9.18
C LEU A 499 2.34 -22.02 8.34
N MET A 500 2.46 -21.97 7.01
CA MET A 500 1.33 -21.67 6.12
C MET A 500 0.69 -22.91 5.50
N LEU A 501 1.29 -24.10 5.65
CA LEU A 501 0.78 -25.33 5.07
C LEU A 501 -0.65 -25.61 5.54
N ALA A 502 -1.52 -26.03 4.63
CA ALA A 502 -2.94 -26.23 4.92
C ALA A 502 -3.18 -27.24 6.06
N SER A 503 -2.35 -28.29 6.15
CA SER A 503 -2.41 -29.29 7.24
C SER A 503 -2.15 -28.71 8.63
N ASN A 504 -1.38 -27.62 8.73
CA ASN A 504 -1.03 -27.01 10.02
C ASN A 504 -2.12 -26.02 10.48
N ASN A 505 -3.07 -25.68 9.61
CA ASN A 505 -4.06 -24.63 9.80
C ASN A 505 -5.49 -25.19 9.89
N VAL A 506 -5.67 -26.19 10.76
CA VAL A 506 -6.95 -26.89 11.01
C VAL A 506 -7.96 -26.03 11.80
N MET A 507 -7.47 -25.20 12.72
CA MET A 507 -8.28 -24.45 13.67
C MET A 507 -8.48 -23.00 13.24
N SER A 508 -9.69 -22.47 13.47
CA SER A 508 -9.97 -21.05 13.33
C SER A 508 -9.19 -20.24 14.38
N PRO A 509 -8.40 -19.23 13.97
CA PRO A 509 -7.64 -18.40 14.92
C PRO A 509 -8.53 -17.58 15.86
N ALA A 510 -9.78 -17.33 15.47
CA ALA A 510 -10.70 -16.48 16.23
C ALA A 510 -11.45 -17.25 17.33
N THR A 511 -11.85 -18.50 17.06
CA THR A 511 -12.73 -19.27 17.95
C THR A 511 -12.09 -20.52 18.52
N GLY A 512 -10.96 -20.97 17.97
CA GLY A 512 -10.34 -22.26 18.32
C GLY A 512 -11.15 -23.48 17.87
N ARG A 513 -12.22 -23.30 17.10
CA ARG A 513 -12.98 -24.43 16.51
C ARG A 513 -12.34 -24.88 15.20
N PRO A 514 -12.41 -26.17 14.84
CA PRO A 514 -11.95 -26.65 13.53
C PRO A 514 -12.68 -25.95 12.40
N ILE A 515 -11.93 -25.46 11.39
CA ILE A 515 -12.50 -24.85 10.19
C ILE A 515 -12.65 -25.85 9.05
N ILE A 516 -11.82 -26.90 9.04
CA ILE A 516 -11.79 -27.95 8.01
C ILE A 516 -12.83 -29.06 8.27
N THR A 517 -14.02 -28.68 8.72
CA THR A 517 -15.09 -29.65 8.95
C THR A 517 -15.71 -30.10 7.62
N PRO A 518 -16.12 -31.38 7.48
CA PRO A 518 -16.87 -31.84 6.33
C PRO A 518 -18.11 -30.96 6.09
N SER A 519 -18.39 -30.66 4.83
CA SER A 519 -19.52 -29.82 4.39
C SER A 519 -20.39 -30.56 3.38
N GLN A 520 -21.68 -30.20 3.33
CA GLN A 520 -22.64 -30.63 2.30
C GLN A 520 -22.62 -32.16 2.07
N ASP A 521 -22.17 -32.61 0.90
CA ASP A 521 -22.18 -34.01 0.46
C ASP A 521 -21.45 -34.95 1.41
N MET A 522 -20.32 -34.50 2.00
CA MET A 522 -19.58 -35.32 2.95
C MET A 522 -20.39 -35.59 4.22
N VAL A 523 -21.13 -34.58 4.70
CA VAL A 523 -22.01 -34.71 5.86
C VAL A 523 -23.21 -35.58 5.52
N LEU A 524 -23.78 -35.42 4.31
CA LEU A 524 -24.90 -36.24 3.85
C LEU A 524 -24.52 -37.72 3.73
N GLY A 525 -23.32 -38.03 3.22
CA GLY A 525 -22.81 -39.40 3.15
C GLY A 525 -22.63 -40.03 4.52
N CYS A 526 -22.01 -39.30 5.46
CA CYS A 526 -21.85 -39.77 6.85
C CYS A 526 -23.20 -39.95 7.56
N TYR A 527 -24.12 -39.01 7.34
CA TYR A 527 -25.48 -39.08 7.86
C TYR A 527 -26.21 -40.29 7.30
N TYR A 528 -26.14 -40.52 5.99
CA TYR A 528 -26.75 -41.68 5.35
C TYR A 528 -26.23 -42.99 5.94
N LEU A 529 -24.91 -43.16 6.10
CA LEU A 529 -24.33 -44.36 6.71
C LEU A 529 -24.83 -44.61 8.16
N THR A 530 -25.11 -43.55 8.92
CA THR A 530 -25.43 -43.64 10.34
C THR A 530 -26.93 -43.53 10.65
N ALA A 531 -27.74 -43.15 9.65
CA ALA A 531 -29.18 -42.99 9.75
C ALA A 531 -29.90 -44.31 10.02
N GLU A 532 -31.02 -44.20 10.73
CA GLU A 532 -31.90 -45.31 11.05
C GLU A 532 -32.99 -45.42 9.99
N ASN A 533 -33.16 -46.62 9.42
CA ASN A 533 -34.24 -46.90 8.49
C ASN A 533 -34.98 -48.16 8.94
N PRO A 534 -36.12 -48.03 9.63
CA PRO A 534 -36.85 -49.17 10.15
C PRO A 534 -37.40 -50.12 9.06
N TRP A 535 -37.46 -49.68 7.79
CA TRP A 535 -37.94 -50.51 6.67
C TRP A 535 -36.84 -51.41 6.09
N ALA A 536 -35.57 -51.15 6.43
CA ALA A 536 -34.43 -52.00 6.07
C ALA A 536 -34.36 -53.19 7.04
N GLN A 537 -35.07 -54.27 6.72
CA GLN A 537 -35.20 -55.44 7.59
C GLN A 537 -34.45 -56.67 7.09
N LYS A 538 -33.89 -56.64 5.87
CA LYS A 538 -33.21 -57.80 5.31
C LYS A 538 -31.97 -58.11 6.13
N GLY A 539 -31.92 -59.32 6.70
CA GLY A 539 -30.82 -59.76 7.55
C GLY A 539 -30.78 -59.11 8.94
N GLY A 540 -31.87 -58.45 9.37
CA GLY A 540 -32.00 -57.87 10.71
C GLY A 540 -31.94 -58.90 11.84
N ASP A 541 -31.50 -58.44 13.01
CA ASP A 541 -31.30 -59.18 14.26
C ASP A 541 -30.42 -60.44 14.17
N ARG A 542 -29.63 -60.56 13.08
CA ARG A 542 -28.61 -61.61 12.94
C ARG A 542 -27.40 -61.33 13.83
N PHE A 543 -26.74 -62.40 14.25
CA PHE A 543 -25.51 -62.37 15.05
C PHE A 543 -24.29 -62.57 14.14
N PHE A 544 -23.28 -61.72 14.31
CA PHE A 544 -22.00 -61.79 13.61
C PHE A 544 -20.85 -61.93 14.60
N ALA A 545 -19.87 -62.76 14.23
CA ALA A 545 -18.71 -63.05 15.06
C ALA A 545 -17.66 -61.93 15.06
N SER A 546 -17.61 -61.10 14.01
CA SER A 546 -16.68 -59.98 13.88
C SER A 546 -17.29 -58.83 13.05
N LEU A 547 -16.69 -57.64 13.17
CA LEU A 547 -17.04 -56.48 12.33
C LEU A 547 -16.81 -56.77 10.83
N GLU A 548 -15.78 -57.54 10.49
CA GLU A 548 -15.48 -57.90 9.10
C GLU A 548 -16.53 -58.86 8.51
N ASP A 549 -17.03 -59.81 9.30
CA ASP A 549 -18.08 -60.72 8.86
C ASP A 549 -19.38 -59.98 8.55
N ALA A 550 -19.71 -58.97 9.34
CA ALA A 550 -20.86 -58.10 9.11
C ALA A 550 -20.72 -57.30 7.80
N ILE A 551 -19.52 -56.78 7.51
CA ILE A 551 -19.25 -56.06 6.24
C ILE A 551 -19.33 -57.04 5.06
N ARG A 552 -18.73 -58.23 5.15
CA ARG A 552 -18.82 -59.24 4.08
C ARG A 552 -20.25 -59.67 3.80
N ALA A 553 -21.09 -59.79 4.83
CA ALA A 553 -22.50 -60.12 4.67
C ALA A 553 -23.29 -58.99 3.98
N TYR A 554 -22.93 -57.73 4.23
CA TYR A 554 -23.43 -56.57 3.50
C TYR A 554 -22.95 -56.58 2.03
N ASP A 555 -21.66 -56.83 1.77
CA ASP A 555 -21.10 -56.90 0.42
C ASP A 555 -21.75 -58.01 -0.44
N GLN A 556 -22.16 -59.10 0.21
CA GLN A 556 -22.92 -60.20 -0.40
C GLN A 556 -24.43 -59.92 -0.52
N ALA A 557 -24.88 -58.71 -0.19
CA ALA A 557 -26.28 -58.28 -0.19
C ALA A 557 -27.21 -59.15 0.69
N GLN A 558 -26.68 -59.80 1.73
CA GLN A 558 -27.45 -60.61 2.67
C GLN A 558 -28.08 -59.76 3.80
N VAL A 559 -27.52 -58.59 4.08
CA VAL A 559 -27.94 -57.64 5.11
C VAL A 559 -28.08 -56.26 4.48
N ASP A 560 -29.15 -55.53 4.80
CA ASP A 560 -29.30 -54.13 4.36
C ASP A 560 -28.39 -53.17 5.16
N LEU A 561 -27.97 -52.06 4.55
CA LEU A 561 -27.05 -51.08 5.17
C LEU A 561 -27.50 -50.56 6.54
N HIS A 562 -28.80 -50.37 6.72
CA HIS A 562 -29.41 -49.83 7.94
C HIS A 562 -30.11 -50.90 8.79
N ALA A 563 -30.00 -52.18 8.43
CA ALA A 563 -30.56 -53.25 9.25
C ALA A 563 -29.82 -53.34 10.58
N TYR A 564 -30.57 -53.42 11.68
CA TYR A 564 -30.00 -53.63 13.00
C TYR A 564 -29.45 -55.06 13.11
N ILE A 565 -28.20 -55.19 13.50
CA ILE A 565 -27.49 -56.46 13.66
C ILE A 565 -26.78 -56.50 15.01
N TRP A 566 -26.53 -57.71 15.50
CA TRP A 566 -25.74 -57.96 16.70
C TRP A 566 -24.34 -58.39 16.29
N VAL A 567 -23.33 -57.61 16.66
CA VAL A 567 -21.94 -57.94 16.31
C VAL A 567 -21.11 -58.08 17.57
N ARG A 568 -20.31 -59.14 17.65
CA ARG A 568 -19.36 -59.30 18.74
C ARG A 568 -18.27 -58.22 18.65
N TYR A 569 -18.05 -57.52 19.75
CA TYR A 569 -17.03 -56.48 19.85
C TYR A 569 -16.43 -56.51 21.25
N ASP A 570 -15.11 -56.70 21.31
CA ASP A 570 -14.38 -56.90 22.56
C ASP A 570 -13.68 -55.61 23.07
N GLY A 571 -13.91 -54.46 22.42
CA GLY A 571 -13.35 -53.15 22.82
C GLY A 571 -14.28 -52.33 23.71
N GLU A 572 -13.81 -51.16 24.15
CA GLU A 572 -14.62 -50.20 24.90
C GLU A 572 -15.75 -49.62 24.02
N VAL A 573 -16.95 -49.52 24.59
CA VAL A 573 -18.14 -49.04 23.90
C VAL A 573 -18.73 -47.89 24.68
N GLU A 574 -18.79 -46.72 24.04
CA GLU A 574 -19.50 -45.57 24.56
C GLU A 574 -20.94 -45.58 24.02
N SER A 575 -21.92 -45.74 24.90
CA SER A 575 -23.34 -45.63 24.56
C SER A 575 -23.86 -44.20 24.83
N PRO A 576 -24.80 -43.70 24.00
CA PRO A 576 -25.35 -42.34 24.15
C PRO A 576 -26.25 -42.18 25.40
N GLU A 577 -26.78 -43.29 25.93
CA GLU A 577 -27.47 -43.37 27.21
C GLU A 577 -26.61 -44.25 28.12
N LYS A 578 -26.46 -43.91 29.42
CA LYS A 578 -25.75 -44.80 30.34
C LYS A 578 -26.47 -46.15 30.37
N ASP A 579 -25.72 -47.24 30.20
CA ASP A 579 -26.21 -48.63 30.28
C ASP A 579 -26.57 -49.01 31.75
N ASP A 580 -27.30 -48.15 32.47
CA ASP A 580 -27.63 -48.34 33.89
C ASP A 580 -28.90 -49.20 34.07
N GLU A 581 -29.76 -49.30 33.04
CA GLU A 581 -30.99 -50.10 33.07
C GLU A 581 -30.83 -51.45 32.36
N ILE A 582 -30.79 -52.53 33.15
CA ILE A 582 -30.82 -53.92 32.65
C ILE A 582 -32.24 -54.23 32.17
N VAL A 583 -32.39 -54.57 30.89
CA VAL A 583 -33.70 -54.91 30.29
C VAL A 583 -34.11 -56.33 30.68
N SER A 584 -33.15 -57.27 30.72
CA SER A 584 -33.35 -58.61 31.26
C SER A 584 -32.01 -59.25 31.67
N GLU A 585 -32.06 -60.06 32.73
CA GLU A 585 -30.94 -60.88 33.20
C GLU A 585 -31.32 -62.36 33.10
N GLU A 586 -30.56 -63.13 32.32
CA GLU A 586 -30.77 -64.56 32.13
C GLU A 586 -29.59 -65.33 32.73
N LYS A 587 -29.86 -66.16 33.75
CA LYS A 587 -28.89 -67.10 34.31
C LYS A 587 -28.94 -68.41 33.53
N LEU A 588 -27.83 -68.75 32.87
CA LEU A 588 -27.71 -69.99 32.10
C LEU A 588 -27.34 -71.18 32.99
N GLU A 589 -27.66 -72.39 32.53
CA GLU A 589 -27.39 -73.65 33.26
C GLU A 589 -25.89 -73.86 33.58
N ASP A 590 -25.00 -73.23 32.79
CA ASP A 590 -23.54 -73.25 32.96
C ASP A 590 -23.00 -72.33 34.07
N GLY A 591 -23.87 -71.60 34.79
CA GLY A 591 -23.48 -70.65 35.84
C GLY A 591 -23.04 -69.26 35.33
N THR A 592 -23.09 -69.01 34.02
CA THR A 592 -22.84 -67.68 33.41
C THR A 592 -24.10 -66.83 33.38
N VAL A 593 -23.94 -65.51 33.49
CA VAL A 593 -25.04 -64.54 33.47
C VAL A 593 -25.02 -63.75 32.17
N ASN A 594 -26.13 -63.76 31.44
CA ASN A 594 -26.35 -62.89 30.29
C ASN A 594 -27.11 -61.65 30.74
N ARG A 595 -26.46 -60.49 30.67
CA ARG A 595 -27.09 -59.18 30.88
C ARG A 595 -27.43 -58.56 29.53
N ILE A 596 -28.72 -58.30 29.31
CA ILE A 596 -29.23 -57.66 28.11
C ILE A 596 -29.54 -56.19 28.43
N TYR A 597 -28.81 -55.30 27.77
CA TYR A 597 -29.04 -53.87 27.73
C TYR A 597 -29.68 -53.50 26.39
N ARG A 598 -30.14 -52.25 26.25
CA ARG A 598 -30.82 -51.76 25.04
C ARG A 598 -29.96 -51.86 23.76
N TYR A 599 -28.67 -51.58 23.88
CA TYR A 599 -27.72 -51.59 22.76
C TYR A 599 -26.56 -52.56 22.94
N ARG A 600 -26.53 -53.32 24.04
CA ARG A 600 -25.41 -54.19 24.42
C ARG A 600 -25.94 -55.49 25.02
N ARG A 601 -25.28 -56.61 24.73
CA ARG A 601 -25.49 -57.89 25.43
C ARG A 601 -24.15 -58.37 25.95
N VAL A 602 -24.05 -58.60 27.25
CA VAL A 602 -22.81 -59.01 27.90
C VAL A 602 -23.01 -60.36 28.56
N ARG A 603 -22.10 -61.30 28.31
CA ARG A 603 -22.03 -62.57 29.02
C ARG A 603 -20.90 -62.48 30.03
N GLU A 604 -21.21 -62.68 31.31
CA GLU A 604 -20.27 -62.60 32.42
C GLU A 604 -20.20 -63.95 33.17
N THR A 605 -19.05 -64.25 33.78
CA THR A 605 -18.89 -65.33 34.74
C THR A 605 -19.60 -64.99 36.06
N ALA A 606 -19.83 -65.99 36.92
CA ALA A 606 -20.38 -65.76 38.26
C ALA A 606 -19.51 -64.85 39.15
N GLU A 607 -18.24 -64.65 38.79
CA GLU A 607 -17.26 -63.78 39.46
C GLU A 607 -17.19 -62.36 38.85
N GLY A 608 -17.97 -62.09 37.80
CA GLY A 608 -18.06 -60.78 37.15
C GLY A 608 -17.07 -60.53 36.01
N GLU A 609 -16.36 -61.55 35.53
CA GLU A 609 -15.47 -61.42 34.37
C GLU A 609 -16.27 -61.51 33.06
N GLN A 610 -16.07 -60.53 32.17
CA GLN A 610 -16.73 -60.46 30.88
C GLN A 610 -16.15 -61.51 29.90
N ILE A 611 -16.98 -62.47 29.48
CA ILE A 611 -16.62 -63.53 28.52
C ILE A 611 -16.76 -63.05 27.08
N CYS A 612 -17.90 -62.43 26.76
CA CYS A 612 -18.14 -61.88 25.43
C CYS A 612 -19.17 -60.75 25.47
N GLN A 613 -19.06 -59.85 24.50
CA GLN A 613 -19.95 -58.72 24.35
C GLN A 613 -20.43 -58.60 22.91
N TYR A 614 -21.73 -58.38 22.75
CA TYR A 614 -22.35 -58.02 21.48
C TYR A 614 -22.89 -56.60 21.57
N ILE A 615 -22.67 -55.84 20.50
CA ILE A 615 -23.26 -54.51 20.32
C ILE A 615 -24.34 -54.56 19.25
N ARG A 616 -25.40 -53.78 19.48
CA ARG A 616 -26.47 -53.56 18.50
C ARG A 616 -26.11 -52.37 17.62
N THR A 617 -25.81 -52.62 16.36
CA THR A 617 -25.38 -51.58 15.42
C THR A 617 -25.90 -51.87 14.01
N THR A 618 -25.54 -51.04 13.03
CA THR A 618 -25.85 -51.24 11.61
C THR A 618 -24.57 -51.41 10.80
N PRO A 619 -24.60 -52.13 9.66
CA PRO A 619 -23.45 -52.19 8.75
C PRO A 619 -22.89 -50.80 8.38
N GLY A 620 -23.75 -49.80 8.16
CA GLY A 620 -23.32 -48.43 7.86
C GLY A 620 -22.53 -47.76 9.00
N ARG A 621 -22.95 -47.94 10.26
CA ARG A 621 -22.20 -47.46 11.44
C ARG A 621 -20.86 -48.18 11.60
N ILE A 622 -20.80 -49.47 11.26
CA ILE A 622 -19.53 -50.23 11.26
C ILE A 622 -18.57 -49.67 10.22
N ILE A 623 -19.03 -49.45 8.98
CA ILE A 623 -18.20 -48.89 7.90
C ILE A 623 -17.65 -47.52 8.29
N PHE A 624 -18.49 -46.65 8.85
CA PHE A 624 -18.08 -45.31 9.30
C PHE A 624 -17.00 -45.37 10.39
N ASN A 625 -17.23 -46.12 11.47
CA ASN A 625 -16.27 -46.22 12.57
C ASN A 625 -14.98 -46.94 12.16
N LYS A 626 -15.07 -47.98 11.30
CA LYS A 626 -13.90 -48.64 10.74
C LYS A 626 -13.02 -47.65 9.98
N THR A 627 -13.63 -46.79 9.15
CA THR A 627 -12.90 -45.76 8.40
C THR A 627 -12.16 -44.79 9.32
N ILE A 628 -12.77 -44.42 10.46
CA ILE A 628 -12.13 -43.57 11.47
C ILE A 628 -10.96 -44.31 12.15
N HIS A 629 -11.17 -45.55 12.61
CA HIS A 629 -10.13 -46.34 13.26
C HIS A 629 -8.94 -46.61 12.34
N ASP A 630 -9.20 -46.99 11.09
CA ASP A 630 -8.16 -47.19 10.08
C ASP A 630 -7.37 -45.89 9.87
N SER A 631 -8.05 -44.74 9.80
CA SER A 631 -7.39 -43.44 9.64
C SER A 631 -6.51 -43.05 10.84
N ILE A 632 -6.91 -43.42 12.07
CA ILE A 632 -6.13 -43.15 13.29
C ILE A 632 -4.91 -44.08 13.40
N LEU A 633 -5.06 -45.35 13.01
CA LEU A 633 -3.97 -46.35 13.06
C LEU A 633 -2.92 -46.15 11.98
N THR A 634 -3.30 -45.53 10.86
CA THR A 634 -2.40 -45.26 9.72
C THR A 634 -1.70 -43.90 9.83
N ALA A 635 -2.12 -43.04 10.77
CA ALA A 635 -1.50 -41.75 11.09
C ALA A 635 -0.39 -41.92 12.13
#